data_AF-A0A7S4MXV3-F1
#
_entry.id   AF-A0A7S4MXV3-F1
#
_cell.length_a   1.000
_cell.length_b   1.000
_cell.length_c   1.000
_cell.angle_alpha   90.00
_cell.angle_beta   90.00
_cell.angle_gamma   90.00
#
_symmetry.space_group_name_H-M   'P 1'
#
loop_
_entity.id
_entity.type
_entity.pdbx_description
1 polymer ?
#
loop_
_entity_poly.entity_id
_entity_poly.type
_entity_poly.pdbx_seq_one_letter_code
_entity_poly.pdbx_strand_id
1 'polypeptide(L)'
;MATESYASPVGNSSIPSGADGQLADCPENSARRLVTDAKTTLSEHGAMKHLKRSLRRKLHVLQEQKVYKRDIKDGDLEEIVVDGWINELLRFLAIKSLVGDTTKPFQIMPGEPIAVAWEALMVMPSYYANVCFAMGNDNVIDHDPFDFNADVEEEKHRLKRYNATLRLYQQFFDEQAPHLYWKEPSLEKSAVEIFFESALQKMSCAGFPAG
;
A
#
# COMPACT_ATOMS: atom_id res chain seq x y z
N MET A 1 26.26 -71.30 28.45
CA MET A 1 24.82 -71.45 28.10
C MET A 1 24.15 -70.15 28.55
N ALA A 2 23.53 -69.31 27.74
CA ALA A 2 23.18 -69.33 26.34
C ALA A 2 23.31 -67.90 25.78
N THR A 3 23.66 -67.80 24.51
CA THR A 3 23.77 -66.58 23.71
C THR A 3 22.45 -66.31 23.02
N GLU A 4 21.88 -65.11 23.16
CA GLU A 4 20.83 -64.64 22.25
C GLU A 4 21.23 -63.30 21.63
N SER A 5 21.36 -63.39 20.31
CA SER A 5 21.70 -62.37 19.34
C SER A 5 20.41 -61.88 18.72
N TYR A 6 20.15 -60.58 18.79
CA TYR A 6 19.11 -59.93 17.99
C TYR A 6 19.73 -58.84 17.12
N ALA A 7 19.87 -59.17 15.84
CA ALA A 7 20.09 -58.22 14.77
C ALA A 7 18.75 -57.62 14.34
N SER A 8 18.76 -56.33 13.99
CA SER A 8 17.64 -55.65 13.35
C SER A 8 18.15 -54.47 12.50
N PRO A 9 17.36 -54.04 11.50
CA PRO A 9 17.81 -53.99 10.11
C PRO A 9 18.31 -52.62 9.64
N VAL A 10 19.16 -52.67 8.61
CA VAL A 10 19.67 -51.54 7.85
C VAL A 10 18.52 -50.84 7.11
N GLY A 11 18.13 -49.66 7.59
CA GLY A 11 17.24 -48.76 6.88
C GLY A 11 18.01 -48.04 5.78
N ASN A 12 17.70 -48.37 4.52
CA ASN A 12 18.15 -47.62 3.35
C ASN A 12 17.38 -46.29 3.28
N SER A 13 18.01 -45.23 3.78
CA SER A 13 17.57 -43.86 3.56
C SER A 13 18.06 -43.38 2.20
N SER A 14 17.24 -43.58 1.17
CA SER A 14 17.40 -42.94 -0.13
C SER A 14 17.25 -41.43 0.05
N ILE A 15 18.36 -40.71 -0.03
CA ILE A 15 18.40 -39.25 -0.06
C ILE A 15 17.88 -38.81 -1.44
N PRO A 16 16.75 -38.09 -1.56
CA PRO A 16 16.38 -37.47 -2.82
C PRO A 16 17.32 -36.29 -3.06
N SER A 17 18.26 -36.48 -3.99
CA SER A 17 19.05 -35.42 -4.61
C SER A 17 18.13 -34.64 -5.55
N GLY A 18 17.41 -33.68 -4.98
CA GLY A 18 16.57 -32.72 -5.67
C GLY A 18 16.93 -31.31 -5.22
N ALA A 19 18.19 -30.92 -5.41
CA ALA A 19 18.61 -29.54 -5.30
C ALA A 19 18.23 -28.83 -6.61
N ASP A 20 16.92 -28.64 -6.82
CA ASP A 20 16.48 -27.54 -7.67
C ASP A 20 16.99 -26.28 -7.00
N GLY A 21 18.02 -25.69 -7.61
CA GLY A 21 18.52 -24.38 -7.22
C GLY A 21 17.40 -23.37 -7.43
N GLN A 22 16.55 -23.20 -6.41
CA GLN A 22 15.80 -21.98 -6.21
C GLN A 22 16.85 -20.87 -6.14
N LEU A 23 17.12 -20.24 -7.29
CA LEU A 23 17.69 -18.91 -7.34
C LEU A 23 16.87 -18.13 -6.31
N ALA A 24 17.51 -17.73 -5.21
CA ALA A 24 16.89 -16.86 -4.24
C ALA A 24 16.45 -15.62 -5.02
N ASP A 25 15.15 -15.53 -5.28
CA ASP A 25 14.58 -14.50 -6.13
C ASP A 25 14.95 -13.16 -5.50
N CYS A 26 15.68 -12.31 -6.22
CA CYS A 26 16.13 -11.04 -5.68
C CYS A 26 14.90 -10.27 -5.17
N PRO A 27 14.93 -9.69 -3.96
CA PRO A 27 13.78 -8.99 -3.38
C PRO A 27 13.18 -7.93 -4.31
N GLU A 28 14.02 -7.30 -5.14
CA GLU A 28 13.63 -6.34 -6.16
C GLU A 28 12.68 -6.91 -7.23
N ASN A 29 12.97 -8.12 -7.72
CA ASN A 29 12.13 -8.79 -8.69
C ASN A 29 10.78 -9.15 -8.08
N SER A 30 10.78 -9.56 -6.82
CA SER A 30 9.56 -9.85 -6.07
C SER A 30 8.69 -8.59 -5.94
N ALA A 31 9.25 -7.46 -5.52
CA ALA A 31 8.49 -6.21 -5.37
C ALA A 31 7.88 -5.73 -6.68
N ARG A 32 8.65 -5.74 -7.79
CA ARG A 32 8.16 -5.34 -9.11
C ARG A 32 7.09 -6.29 -9.65
N ARG A 33 7.20 -7.60 -9.36
CA ARG A 33 6.17 -8.59 -9.70
C ARG A 33 4.86 -8.30 -8.99
N LEU A 34 4.88 -8.09 -7.67
CA LEU A 34 3.67 -7.77 -6.89
C LEU A 34 2.96 -6.50 -7.40
N VAL A 35 3.73 -5.46 -7.76
CA VAL A 35 3.17 -4.24 -8.36
C VAL A 35 2.48 -4.54 -9.69
N THR A 36 3.09 -5.40 -10.51
CA THR A 36 2.55 -5.80 -11.81
C THR A 36 1.26 -6.61 -11.65
N ASP A 37 1.25 -7.58 -10.74
CA ASP A 37 0.10 -8.44 -10.45
C ASP A 37 -1.09 -7.60 -9.95
N ALA A 38 -0.84 -6.63 -9.07
CA ALA A 38 -1.85 -5.70 -8.60
C ALA A 38 -2.39 -4.78 -9.71
N LYS A 39 -1.52 -4.26 -10.59
CA LYS A 39 -1.96 -3.44 -11.74
C LYS A 39 -2.83 -4.24 -12.71
N THR A 40 -2.45 -5.47 -13.01
CA THR A 40 -3.22 -6.40 -13.84
C THR A 40 -4.58 -6.64 -13.21
N THR A 41 -4.62 -6.97 -11.93
CA THR A 41 -5.85 -7.20 -11.17
C THR A 41 -6.79 -5.99 -11.21
N LEU A 42 -6.28 -4.78 -10.98
CA LEU A 42 -7.07 -3.54 -11.06
C LEU A 42 -7.64 -3.30 -12.47
N SER A 43 -6.90 -3.69 -13.50
CA SER A 43 -7.28 -3.46 -14.90
C SER A 43 -8.35 -4.45 -15.35
N GLU A 44 -8.17 -5.74 -15.05
CA GLU A 44 -9.10 -6.81 -15.39
C GLU A 44 -10.47 -6.62 -14.74
N HIS A 45 -10.50 -6.14 -13.50
CA HIS A 45 -11.74 -5.91 -12.76
C HIS A 45 -12.37 -4.53 -13.05
N GLY A 46 -11.79 -3.73 -13.96
CA GLY A 46 -12.26 -2.37 -14.27
C GLY A 46 -12.03 -1.34 -13.16
N ALA A 47 -11.46 -1.75 -12.03
CA ALA A 47 -11.18 -0.92 -10.85
C ALA A 47 -10.26 0.27 -11.18
N MET A 48 -9.32 0.09 -12.11
CA MET A 48 -8.39 1.14 -12.55
C MET A 48 -9.12 2.41 -12.99
N LYS A 49 -10.19 2.29 -13.77
CA LYS A 49 -10.98 3.44 -14.24
C LYS A 49 -11.66 4.18 -13.09
N HIS A 50 -12.16 3.44 -12.10
CA HIS A 50 -12.80 4.02 -10.91
C HIS A 50 -11.78 4.71 -10.01
N LEU A 51 -10.63 4.07 -9.78
CA LEU A 51 -9.53 4.63 -9.00
C LEU A 51 -9.00 5.92 -9.62
N LYS A 52 -8.68 5.92 -10.92
CA LYS A 52 -8.26 7.14 -11.64
C LYS A 52 -9.28 8.27 -11.48
N ARG A 53 -10.58 7.98 -11.66
CA ARG A 53 -11.64 8.98 -11.49
C ARG A 53 -11.71 9.53 -10.06
N SER A 54 -11.59 8.67 -9.05
CA SER A 54 -11.58 9.07 -7.64
C SER A 54 -10.39 9.98 -7.33
N LEU A 55 -9.20 9.59 -7.81
CA LEU A 55 -7.96 10.34 -7.62
C LEU A 55 -7.97 11.70 -8.31
N ARG A 56 -8.50 11.82 -9.53
CA ARG A 56 -8.67 13.12 -10.20
C ARG A 56 -9.50 14.09 -9.36
N ARG A 57 -10.61 13.63 -8.79
CA ARG A 57 -11.45 14.44 -7.90
C ARG A 57 -10.67 14.89 -6.66
N LYS A 58 -9.94 13.96 -6.02
CA LYS A 58 -9.12 14.30 -4.85
C LYS A 58 -7.99 15.28 -5.20
N LEU A 59 -7.35 15.12 -6.36
CA LEU A 59 -6.31 16.03 -6.85
C LEU A 59 -6.85 17.45 -7.03
N HIS A 60 -8.00 17.62 -7.66
CA HIS A 60 -8.64 18.94 -7.81
C HIS A 60 -8.92 19.60 -6.45
N VAL A 61 -9.45 18.84 -5.49
CA VAL A 61 -9.68 19.36 -4.12
C VAL A 61 -8.38 19.83 -3.47
N LEU A 62 -7.30 19.04 -3.58
CA LEU A 62 -6.00 19.42 -3.01
C LEU A 62 -5.38 20.64 -3.71
N GLN A 63 -5.66 20.86 -5.00
CA GLN A 63 -5.25 22.07 -5.71
C GLN A 63 -6.02 23.30 -5.25
N GLU A 64 -7.35 23.19 -5.06
CA GLU A 64 -8.18 24.28 -4.53
C GLU A 64 -7.73 24.72 -3.14
N GLN A 65 -7.31 23.75 -2.32
CA GLN A 65 -6.75 23.99 -0.99
C GLN A 65 -5.31 24.51 -0.99
N LYS A 66 -4.69 24.68 -2.17
CA LYS A 66 -3.29 25.12 -2.34
C LYS A 66 -2.26 24.20 -1.68
N VAL A 67 -2.61 22.94 -1.44
CA VAL A 67 -1.67 21.91 -0.97
C VAL A 67 -0.63 21.65 -2.06
N TYR A 68 -1.08 21.54 -3.31
CA TYR A 68 -0.22 21.57 -4.48
C TYR A 68 -0.10 23.00 -5.01
N LYS A 69 1.12 23.54 -5.02
CA LYS A 69 1.40 24.90 -5.51
C LYS A 69 1.32 25.03 -7.03
N ARG A 70 1.27 23.92 -7.77
CA ARG A 70 1.23 23.92 -9.24
C ARG A 70 -0.19 23.71 -9.73
N ASP A 71 -0.65 24.65 -10.56
CA ASP A 71 -1.86 24.48 -11.36
C ASP A 71 -1.62 23.38 -12.40
N ILE A 72 -2.19 22.19 -12.18
CA ILE A 72 -2.23 21.09 -13.15
C ILE A 72 -3.59 21.21 -13.84
N LYS A 73 -3.63 22.01 -14.90
CA LYS A 73 -4.83 22.21 -15.74
C LYS A 73 -4.70 21.56 -17.12
N ASP A 74 -3.49 21.08 -17.42
CA ASP A 74 -3.22 20.29 -18.62
C ASP A 74 -3.66 18.84 -18.37
N GLY A 75 -4.61 18.36 -19.17
CA GLY A 75 -5.19 17.02 -19.01
C GLY A 75 -4.15 15.91 -19.12
N ASP A 76 -3.12 16.11 -19.94
CA ASP A 76 -2.03 15.13 -20.09
C ASP A 76 -1.17 15.08 -18.81
N LEU A 77 -0.91 16.24 -18.21
CA LEU A 77 -0.17 16.33 -16.95
C LEU A 77 -0.97 15.75 -15.78
N GLU A 78 -2.28 15.98 -15.75
CA GLU A 78 -3.18 15.40 -14.76
C GLU A 78 -3.14 13.87 -14.81
N GLU A 79 -3.22 13.29 -16.01
CA GLU A 79 -3.14 11.84 -16.19
C GLU A 79 -1.80 11.27 -15.72
N ILE A 80 -0.68 11.92 -16.08
CA ILE A 80 0.66 11.50 -15.61
C ILE A 80 0.75 11.50 -14.08
N VAL A 81 0.20 12.53 -13.42
CA VAL A 81 0.23 12.65 -11.96
C VAL A 81 -0.62 11.57 -11.30
N VAL A 82 -1.83 11.33 -11.82
CA VAL A 82 -2.74 10.30 -11.29
C VAL A 82 -2.16 8.90 -11.49
N ASP A 83 -1.54 8.62 -12.64
CA ASP A 83 -0.92 7.33 -12.91
C ASP A 83 0.31 7.11 -12.03
N GLY A 84 1.08 8.18 -11.76
CA GLY A 84 2.16 8.15 -10.78
C GLY A 84 1.67 7.85 -9.37
N TRP A 85 0.57 8.47 -8.92
CA TRP A 85 -0.04 8.15 -7.62
C TRP A 85 -0.43 6.68 -7.48
N ILE A 86 -1.08 6.12 -8.51
CA ILE A 86 -1.46 4.71 -8.50
C ILE A 86 -0.20 3.84 -8.46
N ASN A 87 0.82 4.16 -9.25
CA ASN A 87 2.06 3.40 -9.25
C ASN A 87 2.73 3.38 -7.87
N GLU A 88 2.86 4.54 -7.24
CA GLU A 88 3.50 4.66 -5.93
C GLU A 88 2.67 4.04 -4.80
N LEU A 89 1.34 4.10 -4.88
CA LEU A 89 0.45 3.36 -3.98
C LEU A 89 0.73 1.86 -4.05
N LEU A 90 0.78 1.30 -5.26
CA LEU A 90 1.02 -0.13 -5.44
C LEU A 90 2.43 -0.54 -4.99
N ARG A 91 3.43 0.32 -5.23
CA ARG A 91 4.79 0.12 -4.67
C ARG A 91 4.77 0.07 -3.15
N PHE A 92 4.05 0.97 -2.49
CA PHE A 92 3.92 0.96 -1.03
C PHE A 92 3.22 -0.30 -0.50
N LEU A 93 2.11 -0.72 -1.11
CA LEU A 93 1.40 -1.95 -0.71
C LEU A 93 2.25 -3.21 -0.94
N ALA A 94 3.06 -3.25 -1.99
CA ALA A 94 4.01 -4.33 -2.22
C ALA A 94 5.06 -4.39 -1.10
N ILE A 95 5.60 -3.25 -0.66
CA ILE A 95 6.50 -3.19 0.50
C ILE A 95 5.81 -3.77 1.74
N LYS A 96 4.59 -3.32 2.07
CA LYS A 96 3.82 -3.83 3.22
C LYS A 96 3.67 -5.35 3.17
N SER A 97 3.36 -5.89 1.99
CA SER A 97 3.19 -7.33 1.78
C SER A 97 4.50 -8.09 2.01
N LEU A 98 5.61 -7.60 1.46
CA LEU A 98 6.93 -8.23 1.59
C LEU A 98 7.48 -8.21 3.01
N VAL A 99 7.24 -7.14 3.77
CA VAL A 99 7.70 -7.06 5.17
C VAL A 99 6.70 -7.65 6.16
N GLY A 100 5.54 -8.12 5.70
CA GLY A 100 4.47 -8.66 6.54
C GLY A 100 3.82 -7.62 7.46
N ASP A 101 3.86 -6.33 7.10
CA ASP A 101 3.31 -5.23 7.90
C ASP A 101 1.80 -5.08 7.65
N THR A 102 1.03 -6.15 7.89
CA THR A 102 -0.40 -6.23 7.56
C THR A 102 -1.33 -6.04 8.76
N THR A 103 -0.79 -6.18 9.98
CA THR A 103 -1.53 -6.07 11.24
C THR A 103 -0.81 -5.18 12.25
N LYS A 104 -1.54 -4.60 13.21
CA LYS A 104 -0.96 -3.78 14.29
C LYS A 104 0.02 -4.59 15.16
N PRO A 105 1.12 -3.97 15.66
CA PRO A 105 1.54 -2.58 15.45
C PRO A 105 2.24 -2.37 14.10
N PHE A 106 1.88 -1.29 13.40
CA PHE A 106 2.44 -1.00 12.08
C PHE A 106 3.85 -0.40 12.17
N GLN A 107 4.76 -0.89 11.34
CA GLN A 107 6.16 -0.47 11.32
C GLN A 107 6.48 0.54 10.23
N ILE A 108 5.65 0.60 9.19
CA ILE A 108 5.84 1.50 8.05
C ILE A 108 4.59 2.34 7.77
N MET A 109 4.81 3.48 7.15
CA MET A 109 3.80 4.50 6.92
C MET A 109 3.93 5.12 5.53
N PRO A 110 2.81 5.38 4.83
CA PRO A 110 2.84 6.06 3.53
C PRO A 110 3.19 7.54 3.66
N GLY A 111 3.58 8.18 2.55
CA GLY A 111 3.50 9.64 2.43
C GLY A 111 2.04 10.11 2.33
N GLU A 112 1.78 11.39 2.61
CA GLU A 112 0.43 11.97 2.58
C GLU A 112 -0.30 11.72 1.24
N PRO A 113 0.30 11.95 0.06
CA PRO A 113 -0.37 11.66 -1.21
C PRO A 113 -0.66 10.17 -1.44
N ILE A 114 0.19 9.29 -0.92
CA ILE A 114 -0.01 7.84 -0.99
C ILE A 114 -1.13 7.39 -0.06
N ALA A 115 -1.24 7.99 1.13
CA ALA A 115 -2.36 7.74 2.05
C ALA A 115 -3.70 8.10 1.39
N VAL A 116 -3.77 9.24 0.70
CA VAL A 116 -4.94 9.69 -0.07
C VAL A 116 -5.30 8.68 -1.17
N ALA A 117 -4.31 8.18 -1.91
CA ALA A 117 -4.53 7.20 -2.95
C ALA A 117 -4.99 5.85 -2.38
N TRP A 118 -4.44 5.46 -1.23
CA TRP A 118 -4.82 4.24 -0.54
C TRP A 118 -6.26 4.29 -0.05
N GLU A 119 -6.65 5.37 0.62
CA GLU A 119 -8.02 5.63 1.04
C GLU A 119 -8.99 5.58 -0.15
N ALA A 120 -8.63 6.19 -1.29
CA ALA A 120 -9.44 6.14 -2.50
C ALA A 120 -9.66 4.71 -3.02
N LEU A 121 -8.70 3.81 -2.83
CA LEU A 121 -8.83 2.39 -3.14
C LEU A 121 -9.68 1.65 -2.10
N MET A 122 -9.51 1.95 -0.81
CA MET A 122 -10.25 1.32 0.30
C MET A 122 -11.77 1.58 0.26
N VAL A 123 -12.20 2.71 -0.31
CA VAL A 123 -13.63 3.00 -0.58
C VAL A 123 -14.27 1.96 -1.52
N MET A 124 -13.47 1.18 -2.24
CA MET A 124 -13.92 0.09 -3.10
C MET A 124 -13.44 -1.27 -2.53
N PRO A 125 -14.07 -1.77 -1.45
CA PRO A 125 -13.53 -2.86 -0.64
C PRO A 125 -13.29 -4.16 -1.43
N SER A 126 -14.17 -4.50 -2.38
CA SER A 126 -13.98 -5.68 -3.24
C SER A 126 -12.71 -5.58 -4.10
N TYR A 127 -12.43 -4.41 -4.69
CA TYR A 127 -11.23 -4.21 -5.50
C TYR A 127 -9.99 -4.14 -4.64
N TYR A 128 -10.07 -3.52 -3.47
CA TYR A 128 -8.98 -3.47 -2.51
C TYR A 128 -8.57 -4.87 -2.04
N ALA A 129 -9.55 -5.71 -1.68
CA ALA A 129 -9.30 -7.08 -1.28
C ALA A 129 -8.61 -7.89 -2.39
N ASN A 130 -9.10 -7.78 -3.63
CA ASN A 130 -8.47 -8.43 -4.78
C ASN A 130 -7.02 -8.01 -4.99
N VAL A 131 -6.70 -6.72 -4.79
CA VAL A 131 -5.32 -6.23 -4.85
C VAL A 131 -4.46 -6.83 -3.73
N CYS A 132 -4.96 -6.87 -2.48
CA CYS A 132 -4.22 -7.48 -1.37
C CYS A 132 -3.92 -8.96 -1.63
N PHE A 133 -4.91 -9.74 -2.10
CA PHE A 133 -4.73 -11.15 -2.43
C PHE A 133 -3.78 -11.35 -3.62
N ALA A 134 -3.87 -10.52 -4.66
CA ALA A 134 -2.95 -10.55 -5.79
C ALA A 134 -1.51 -10.25 -5.39
N MET A 135 -1.30 -9.45 -4.33
CA MET A 135 0.01 -9.22 -3.74
C MET A 135 0.50 -10.34 -2.82
N GLY A 136 -0.24 -11.45 -2.71
CA GLY A 136 0.14 -12.62 -1.92
C GLY A 136 -0.16 -12.52 -0.43
N ASN A 137 -1.02 -11.58 -0.01
CA ASN A 137 -1.47 -11.51 1.39
C ASN A 137 -2.61 -12.51 1.62
N ASP A 138 -2.59 -13.22 2.76
CA ASP A 138 -3.70 -14.10 3.16
C ASP A 138 -4.96 -13.32 3.59
N ASN A 139 -4.78 -12.06 4.00
CA ASN A 139 -5.83 -11.18 4.49
C ASN A 139 -5.69 -9.77 3.90
N VAL A 140 -6.78 -9.01 3.99
CA VAL A 140 -6.77 -7.57 3.65
C VAL A 140 -5.91 -6.82 4.67
N ILE A 141 -5.12 -5.86 4.19
CA ILE A 141 -4.32 -5.00 5.05
C ILE A 141 -5.28 -4.02 5.75
N ASP A 142 -5.54 -4.24 7.03
CA ASP A 142 -6.49 -3.47 7.86
C ASP A 142 -5.76 -2.35 8.61
N HIS A 143 -5.36 -1.32 7.86
CA HIS A 143 -4.66 -0.14 8.38
C HIS A 143 -5.35 1.12 7.90
N ASP A 144 -5.65 2.03 8.82
CA ASP A 144 -6.07 3.39 8.49
C ASP A 144 -4.90 4.15 7.84
N PRO A 145 -5.03 4.60 6.57
CA PRO A 145 -3.98 5.36 5.89
C PRO A 145 -3.61 6.67 6.59
N PHE A 146 -4.50 7.20 7.44
CA PHE A 146 -4.34 8.45 8.17
C PHE A 146 -4.15 8.27 9.68
N ASP A 147 -3.65 7.11 10.12
CA ASP A 147 -3.28 6.88 11.54
C ASP A 147 -2.05 7.72 11.95
N PHE A 148 -2.26 9.03 11.98
CA PHE A 148 -1.32 10.11 12.26
C PHE A 148 -1.62 10.79 13.61
N ASN A 149 -2.07 10.02 14.61
CA ASN A 149 -2.54 10.58 15.89
C ASN A 149 -1.53 11.58 16.50
N ALA A 150 -2.10 12.60 17.15
CA ALA A 150 -1.48 13.90 17.36
C ALA A 150 -0.62 14.03 18.64
N ASP A 151 -0.17 12.93 19.25
CA ASP A 151 0.72 13.02 20.42
C ASP A 151 2.19 13.27 19.99
N VAL A 152 2.94 14.03 20.78
CA VAL A 152 4.33 14.43 20.50
C VAL A 152 5.27 13.23 20.47
N GLU A 153 5.04 12.22 21.31
CA GLU A 153 5.81 10.97 21.26
C GLU A 153 5.43 10.13 20.03
N GLU A 154 4.21 10.30 19.53
CA GLU A 154 3.73 9.66 18.32
C GLU A 154 4.32 10.32 17.07
N GLU A 155 4.61 11.62 17.09
CA GLU A 155 5.29 12.32 16.01
C GLU A 155 6.68 11.71 15.71
N LYS A 156 7.47 11.43 16.76
CA LYS A 156 8.77 10.76 16.59
C LYS A 156 8.59 9.36 16.01
N HIS A 157 7.56 8.61 16.44
CA HIS A 157 7.27 7.29 15.90
C HIS A 157 6.80 7.36 14.45
N ARG A 158 5.98 8.34 14.10
CA ARG A 158 5.50 8.64 12.75
C ARG A 158 6.67 8.88 11.81
N LEU A 159 7.57 9.80 12.16
CA LEU A 159 8.75 10.10 11.36
C LEU A 159 9.69 8.90 11.25
N LYS A 160 9.83 8.08 12.31
CA LYS A 160 10.60 6.83 12.24
C LYS A 160 9.97 5.83 11.26
N ARG A 161 8.65 5.61 11.31
CA ARG A 161 7.93 4.72 10.40
C ARG A 161 8.03 5.19 8.96
N TYR A 162 7.84 6.49 8.71
CA TYR A 162 7.98 7.09 7.38
C TYR A 162 9.39 6.92 6.81
N ASN A 163 10.43 7.24 7.61
CA ASN A 163 11.82 7.03 7.18
C ASN A 163 12.16 5.54 6.97
N ALA A 164 11.58 4.64 7.77
CA ALA A 164 11.70 3.20 7.54
C ALA A 164 11.09 2.81 6.19
N THR A 165 9.91 3.33 5.83
CA THR A 165 9.30 3.14 4.51
C THR A 165 10.23 3.57 3.39
N LEU A 166 10.84 4.77 3.48
CA LEU A 166 11.73 5.28 2.43
C LEU A 166 12.98 4.41 2.25
N ARG A 167 13.55 3.89 3.34
CA ARG A 167 14.69 2.94 3.28
C ARG A 167 14.29 1.63 2.60
N LEU A 168 13.13 1.07 2.97
CA LEU A 168 12.62 -0.14 2.37
C LEU A 168 12.28 0.07 0.89
N TYR A 169 11.74 1.24 0.54
CA TYR A 169 11.49 1.61 -0.85
C TYR A 169 12.78 1.55 -1.67
N GLN A 170 13.84 2.20 -1.19
CA GLN A 170 15.14 2.15 -1.86
C GLN A 170 15.68 0.73 -1.94
N GLN A 171 15.53 -0.07 -0.89
CA GLN A 171 15.97 -1.46 -0.87
C GLN A 171 15.21 -2.36 -1.86
N PHE A 172 13.89 -2.20 -1.99
CA PHE A 172 13.05 -3.08 -2.81
C PHE A 172 12.92 -2.62 -4.27
N PHE A 173 13.22 -1.36 -4.58
CA PHE A 173 13.10 -0.85 -5.94
C PHE A 173 14.40 -0.37 -6.56
N ASP A 174 15.50 -0.29 -5.79
CA ASP A 174 16.78 0.31 -6.19
C ASP A 174 16.62 1.73 -6.76
N GLU A 175 15.64 2.46 -6.22
CA GLU A 175 15.23 3.79 -6.69
C GLU A 175 14.95 4.70 -5.48
N GLN A 176 15.21 6.00 -5.65
CA GLN A 176 14.76 6.98 -4.66
C GLN A 176 13.27 7.27 -4.85
N ALA A 177 12.55 7.35 -3.73
CA ALA A 177 11.12 7.62 -3.73
C ALA A 177 10.84 9.03 -4.33
N PRO A 178 9.98 9.17 -5.36
CA PRO A 178 9.75 10.46 -5.98
C PRO A 178 9.12 11.47 -5.01
N HIS A 179 9.80 12.60 -4.78
CA HIS A 179 9.36 13.63 -3.82
C HIS A 179 7.93 14.14 -4.04
N LEU A 180 7.43 14.11 -5.28
CA LEU A 180 6.07 14.54 -5.60
C LEU A 180 4.99 13.71 -4.87
N TYR A 181 5.26 12.42 -4.67
CA TYR A 181 4.31 11.47 -4.13
C TYR A 181 4.65 11.07 -2.69
N TRP A 182 5.92 11.21 -2.30
CA TRP A 182 6.44 10.91 -0.98
C TRP A 182 6.74 12.20 -0.22
N LYS A 183 5.67 12.96 0.05
CA LYS A 183 5.71 14.08 0.98
C LYS A 183 5.48 13.56 2.39
N GLU A 184 6.31 14.01 3.33
CA GLU A 184 6.17 13.67 4.74
C GLU A 184 4.76 14.07 5.23
N PRO A 185 4.05 13.18 5.94
CA PRO A 185 2.77 13.53 6.53
C PRO A 185 2.95 14.67 7.53
N SER A 186 2.16 15.75 7.44
CA SER A 186 2.17 16.86 8.41
C SER A 186 1.16 16.62 9.53
N LEU A 187 1.45 17.09 10.75
CA LEU A 187 0.49 17.07 11.88
C LEU A 187 -0.62 18.11 11.75
N GLU A 188 -0.43 19.11 10.88
CA GLU A 188 -1.51 20.04 10.54
C GLU A 188 -2.64 19.21 9.95
N LYS A 189 -3.81 19.20 10.62
CA LYS A 189 -5.03 18.46 10.25
C LYS A 189 -5.08 18.33 8.74
N SER A 190 -4.89 17.09 8.27
CA SER A 190 -4.87 16.81 6.84
C SER A 190 -6.07 17.50 6.21
N ALA A 191 -5.84 18.29 5.16
CA ALA A 191 -6.93 19.01 4.49
C ALA A 191 -8.00 18.06 3.91
N VAL A 192 -7.69 16.75 3.90
CA VAL A 192 -8.57 15.62 3.59
C VAL A 192 -9.57 15.33 4.73
N GLU A 193 -9.18 15.42 6.01
CA GLU A 193 -10.12 15.32 7.14
C GLU A 193 -11.11 16.48 7.13
N ILE A 194 -10.63 17.70 6.84
CA ILE A 194 -11.48 18.90 6.68
C ILE A 194 -12.49 18.69 5.54
N PHE A 195 -12.09 17.99 4.47
CA PHE A 195 -12.98 17.66 3.37
C PHE A 195 -14.01 16.59 3.73
N PHE A 196 -13.62 15.51 4.43
CA PHE A 196 -14.55 14.46 4.84
C PHE A 196 -15.62 14.99 5.80
N GLU A 197 -15.22 15.82 6.78
CA GLU A 197 -16.17 16.51 7.66
C GLU A 197 -17.06 17.49 6.87
N SER A 198 -16.51 18.27 5.94
CA SER A 198 -17.30 19.20 5.12
C SER A 198 -18.27 18.47 4.17
N ALA A 199 -17.88 17.33 3.63
CA ALA A 199 -18.71 16.52 2.73
C ALA A 199 -19.85 15.83 3.50
N LEU A 200 -19.54 15.24 4.65
CA LEU A 200 -20.55 14.66 5.55
C LEU A 200 -21.52 15.71 6.07
N GLN A 201 -21.04 16.91 6.40
CA GLN A 201 -21.89 18.00 6.85
C GLN A 201 -22.81 18.52 5.73
N LYS A 202 -22.31 18.63 4.49
CA LYS A 202 -23.15 18.98 3.33
C LYS A 202 -24.20 17.91 3.02
N MET A 203 -23.87 16.63 3.20
CA MET A 203 -24.83 15.53 3.04
C MET A 203 -25.87 15.49 4.18
N SER A 204 -25.48 15.84 5.41
CA SER A 204 -26.41 15.96 6.54
C SER A 204 -27.35 17.17 6.43
N CYS A 205 -26.95 18.23 5.72
CA CYS A 205 -27.77 19.43 5.50
C CYS A 205 -28.73 19.32 4.30
N ALA A 206 -28.52 18.34 3.41
CA ALA A 206 -29.47 18.01 2.35
C ALA A 206 -30.64 17.19 2.93
N GLY A 207 -31.46 17.85 3.75
CA GLY A 207 -32.63 17.26 4.38
C GLY A 207 -33.49 16.52 3.36
N PHE A 208 -33.70 15.23 3.61
CA PHE A 208 -34.76 14.47 2.97
C PHE A 208 -36.09 15.20 3.24
N PRO A 209 -36.83 15.66 2.21
CA PRO A 209 -38.19 16.08 2.43
C PRO A 209 -38.97 14.83 2.84
N ALA A 210 -39.52 14.85 4.05
CA ALA A 210 -40.50 13.86 4.49
C ALA A 210 -41.73 14.01 3.58
N GLY A 211 -41.89 13.07 2.65
CA GLY A 211 -43.10 12.87 1.86
C GLY A 211 -43.85 11.65 2.37
#